data_AF-A0A1B6JWH9-F1
#
_entry.id   AF-A0A1B6JWH9-F1
#
_cell.length_a   1.000
_cell.length_b   1.000
_cell.length_c   1.000
_cell.angle_alpha   90.00
_cell.angle_beta   90.00
_cell.angle_gamma   90.00
#
_symmetry.space_group_name_H-M   'P 1'
#
loop_
_entity.id
_entity.type
_entity.pdbx_description
1 polymer ?
#
loop_
_entity_poly.entity_id
_entity_poly.type
_entity_poly.pdbx_seq_one_letter_code
_entity_poly.pdbx_strand_id
1 'polypeptide(L)'
;LNVKAKNMAMFTLYFFKLRNLHRNIDCFRSIRNYSNKLSSVDVEFSGRASLKISTGKYARFTDGCAVAQLGDTSVLVTAVSKTKPTPSSFLPLVVDYRQKAAAAGRIPTNFLRRELGPSEQEVLTSRLIDRSLRPLFPKNYMFDTQIMCNLLAVDSMHHADVLSINAASAALSLSDIPWNGPVGAVRVGLCDNEVVINPTRREQASSDLNLVVSATSQ
;
A
#
# COMPACT_ATOMS: atom_id res chain seq x y z
N LEU A 1 -8.73 -24.15 -0.28
CA LEU A 1 -8.25 -22.81 -0.69
C LEU A 1 -8.14 -21.95 0.56
N ASN A 2 -6.93 -21.58 0.98
CA ASN A 2 -6.64 -21.12 2.34
C ASN A 2 -7.23 -19.72 2.65
N VAL A 3 -8.53 -19.69 2.99
CA VAL A 3 -9.32 -18.50 3.38
C VAL A 3 -8.69 -17.77 4.59
N LYS A 4 -7.84 -18.45 5.38
CA LYS A 4 -7.17 -17.90 6.56
C LYS A 4 -6.21 -16.74 6.26
N ALA A 5 -5.41 -16.81 5.20
CA ALA A 5 -4.45 -15.74 4.89
C ALA A 5 -5.14 -14.46 4.36
N LYS A 6 -6.22 -14.64 3.59
CA LYS A 6 -7.07 -13.55 3.09
C LYS A 6 -7.83 -12.89 4.24
N ASN A 7 -8.41 -13.69 5.13
CA ASN A 7 -9.10 -13.17 6.30
C ASN A 7 -8.15 -12.49 7.29
N MET A 8 -6.89 -12.93 7.47
CA MET A 8 -6.00 -12.31 8.47
C MET A 8 -5.55 -10.89 8.09
N ALA A 9 -5.12 -10.65 6.84
CA ALA A 9 -4.76 -9.30 6.39
C ALA A 9 -5.98 -8.35 6.45
N MET A 10 -7.16 -8.87 6.13
CA MET A 10 -8.43 -8.17 6.12
C MET A 10 -9.01 -7.90 7.52
N PHE A 11 -8.92 -8.85 8.45
CA PHE A 11 -9.34 -8.71 9.86
C PHE A 11 -8.51 -7.63 10.55
N THR A 12 -7.22 -7.55 10.20
CA THR A 12 -6.30 -6.55 10.76
C THR A 12 -6.64 -5.13 10.29
N LEU A 13 -7.02 -4.97 9.02
CA LEU A 13 -7.47 -3.69 8.46
C LEU A 13 -8.86 -3.29 9.01
N TYR A 14 -9.76 -4.25 9.22
CA TYR A 14 -11.08 -4.01 9.86
C TYR A 14 -10.95 -3.62 11.34
N PHE A 15 -10.02 -4.23 12.09
CA PHE A 15 -9.76 -3.86 13.49
C PHE A 15 -9.22 -2.43 13.61
N PHE A 16 -8.48 -1.96 12.59
CA PHE A 16 -8.01 -0.58 12.51
C PHE A 16 -9.17 0.41 12.28
N LYS A 17 -10.14 0.05 11.43
CA LYS A 17 -11.35 0.86 11.17
C LYS A 17 -12.25 0.94 12.40
N LEU A 18 -12.41 -0.16 13.16
CA LEU A 18 -13.27 -0.21 14.36
C LEU A 18 -12.71 0.53 15.57
N ARG A 19 -11.38 0.63 15.77
CA ARG A 19 -10.81 1.42 16.87
C ARG A 19 -10.92 2.94 16.68
N ASN A 20 -11.11 3.41 15.45
CA ASN A 20 -11.23 4.84 15.13
C ASN A 20 -12.68 5.30 14.91
N LEU A 21 -13.67 4.39 14.83
CA LEU A 21 -15.06 4.71 14.51
C LEU A 21 -15.88 5.35 15.66
N HIS A 22 -15.22 5.93 16.66
CA HIS A 22 -15.87 6.58 17.80
C HIS A 22 -15.55 8.08 17.90
N ARG A 23 -15.47 8.79 16.77
CA ARG A 23 -15.50 10.26 16.77
C ARG A 23 -16.41 10.80 15.67
N ASN A 24 -17.65 11.00 16.09
CA ASN A 24 -18.66 11.94 15.64
C ASN A 24 -18.54 12.54 14.24
N ILE A 25 -19.58 12.22 13.46
CA ILE A 25 -20.22 13.10 12.48
C ILE A 25 -20.49 14.43 13.19
N ASP A 26 -19.68 15.45 12.91
CA ASP A 26 -20.05 16.88 12.85
C ASP A 26 -18.80 17.77 12.93
N CYS A 27 -18.88 18.89 12.21
CA CYS A 27 -17.94 20.01 12.17
C CYS A 27 -16.64 19.85 11.35
N PHE A 28 -16.71 20.46 10.16
CA PHE A 28 -15.62 21.16 9.48
C PHE A 28 -14.61 21.78 10.47
N ARG A 29 -13.31 21.52 10.23
CA ARG A 29 -12.13 21.97 11.01
C ARG A 29 -11.73 21.03 12.17
N SER A 30 -11.29 19.82 11.84
CA SER A 30 -10.59 18.95 12.78
C SER A 30 -9.18 19.50 13.05
N ILE A 31 -8.96 19.95 14.29
CA ILE A 31 -7.61 20.08 14.86
C ILE A 31 -7.00 18.67 14.82
N ARG A 32 -6.02 18.45 13.94
CA ARG A 32 -5.29 17.17 13.87
C ARG A 32 -4.56 16.95 15.19
N ASN A 33 -5.21 16.20 16.08
CA ASN A 33 -4.60 15.76 17.34
C ASN A 33 -3.52 14.72 17.01
N TYR A 34 -2.28 15.17 16.94
CA TYR A 34 -1.13 14.28 16.76
C TYR A 34 -0.93 13.43 18.01
N SER A 35 -1.51 12.23 18.02
CA SER A 35 -1.12 11.22 19.01
C SER A 35 0.28 10.74 18.67
N ASN A 36 1.25 10.94 19.58
CA ASN A 36 2.60 10.38 19.45
C ASN A 36 2.64 8.83 19.62
N LYS A 37 1.48 8.17 19.60
CA LYS A 37 1.38 6.73 19.79
C LYS A 37 1.79 6.01 18.51
N LEU A 38 2.97 5.39 18.54
CA LEU A 38 3.35 4.44 17.51
C LEU A 38 2.44 3.21 17.62
N SER A 39 1.80 2.86 16.51
CA SER A 39 1.05 1.62 16.38
C SER A 39 1.71 0.78 15.30
N SER A 40 2.01 -0.47 15.66
CA SER A 40 2.52 -1.48 14.74
C SER A 40 1.68 -2.72 14.87
N VAL A 41 1.35 -3.34 13.75
CA VAL A 41 0.66 -4.61 13.71
C VAL A 41 1.44 -5.57 12.82
N ASP A 42 1.67 -6.76 13.34
CA ASP A 42 2.38 -7.83 12.66
C ASP A 42 1.35 -8.87 12.23
N VAL A 43 1.36 -9.22 10.94
CA VAL A 43 0.44 -10.17 10.31
C VAL A 43 1.27 -11.28 9.68
N GLU A 44 1.04 -12.52 10.09
CA GLU A 44 1.77 -13.66 9.55
C GLU A 44 1.11 -14.20 8.28
N PHE A 45 1.86 -14.29 7.19
CA PHE A 45 1.44 -14.95 5.96
C PHE A 45 1.91 -16.40 5.98
N SER A 46 0.96 -17.32 6.14
CA SER A 46 1.14 -18.78 5.99
C SER A 46 2.39 -19.37 6.68
N GLY A 47 2.84 -18.75 7.78
CA GLY A 47 4.00 -19.16 8.57
C GLY A 47 5.37 -18.94 7.91
N ARG A 48 5.48 -18.28 6.74
CA ARG A 48 6.76 -18.07 6.03
C ARG A 48 7.30 -16.64 6.12
N ALA A 49 6.41 -15.66 6.12
CA ALA A 49 6.81 -14.26 6.19
C ALA A 49 5.83 -13.45 7.05
N SER A 50 6.36 -12.56 7.88
CA SER A 50 5.57 -11.61 8.66
C SER A 50 5.53 -10.26 7.95
N LEU A 51 4.31 -9.77 7.70
CA LEU A 51 4.05 -8.43 7.23
C LEU A 51 3.82 -7.53 8.44
N LYS A 52 4.69 -6.56 8.60
CA LYS A 52 4.59 -5.55 9.64
C LYS A 52 4.08 -4.25 9.04
N ILE A 53 2.98 -3.72 9.56
CA ILE A 53 2.45 -2.41 9.19
C ILE A 53 2.60 -1.49 10.40
N SER A 54 3.22 -0.33 10.20
CA SER A 54 3.43 0.66 11.24
C SER A 54 2.98 2.05 10.80
N THR A 55 2.50 2.86 11.75
CA THR A 55 2.09 4.24 11.50
C THR A 55 2.44 5.17 12.67
N GLY A 56 2.34 6.48 12.45
CA GLY A 56 2.56 7.52 13.45
C GLY A 56 4.00 8.06 13.54
N LYS A 57 4.99 7.34 13.03
CA LYS A 57 6.40 7.77 13.07
C LYS A 57 6.77 8.76 11.95
N TYR A 58 6.37 8.45 10.72
CA TYR A 58 6.75 9.19 9.51
C TYR A 58 5.58 9.98 8.92
N ALA A 59 5.89 11.02 8.14
CA ALA A 59 4.94 11.81 7.35
C ALA A 59 3.66 12.21 8.10
N ARG A 60 3.80 12.72 9.33
CA ARG A 60 2.65 13.06 10.19
C ARG A 60 1.71 14.08 9.56
N PHE A 61 2.22 15.00 8.73
CA PHE A 61 1.41 16.04 8.08
C PHE A 61 0.52 15.54 6.94
N THR A 62 0.60 14.28 6.53
CA THR A 62 -0.30 13.72 5.51
C THR A 62 -1.64 13.34 6.12
N ASP A 63 -2.66 13.14 5.30
CA ASP A 63 -3.97 12.70 5.79
C ASP A 63 -3.90 11.23 6.21
N GLY A 64 -3.12 10.41 5.51
CA GLY A 64 -2.81 9.04 5.89
C GLY A 64 -1.35 8.67 5.61
N CYS A 65 -0.78 7.82 6.44
CA CYS A 65 0.58 7.33 6.32
C CYS A 65 0.69 5.91 6.88
N ALA A 66 1.31 5.01 6.12
CA ALA A 66 1.65 3.66 6.57
C ALA A 66 3.02 3.26 6.05
N VAL A 67 3.81 2.59 6.90
CA VAL A 67 5.03 1.89 6.51
C VAL A 67 4.76 0.41 6.62
N ALA A 68 4.83 -0.30 5.49
CA ALA A 68 4.73 -1.73 5.46
C ALA A 68 6.11 -2.35 5.24
N GLN A 69 6.38 -3.44 5.95
CA GLN A 69 7.64 -4.16 5.90
C GLN A 69 7.37 -5.66 5.77
N LEU A 70 8.06 -6.30 4.83
CA LEU A 70 8.05 -7.74 4.62
C LEU A 70 9.50 -8.21 4.54
N GLY A 71 9.96 -8.93 5.55
CA GLY A 71 11.39 -9.19 5.74
C GLY A 71 12.16 -7.87 5.83
N ASP A 72 13.14 -7.69 4.94
CA ASP A 72 13.94 -6.46 4.85
C ASP A 72 13.42 -5.46 3.81
N THR A 73 12.40 -5.83 3.03
CA THR A 73 11.77 -4.90 2.08
C THR A 73 10.78 -4.01 2.83
N SER A 74 10.92 -2.69 2.71
CA SER A 74 10.03 -1.73 3.35
C SER A 74 9.60 -0.61 2.42
N VAL A 75 8.32 -0.23 2.52
CA VAL A 75 7.68 0.80 1.69
C VAL A 75 6.93 1.77 2.57
N LEU A 76 7.19 3.06 2.38
CA LEU A 76 6.41 4.16 2.96
C LEU A 76 5.36 4.60 1.95
N VAL A 77 4.10 4.56 2.35
CA VAL A 77 2.99 5.08 1.54
C VAL A 77 2.30 6.22 2.27
N THR A 78 2.08 7.30 1.53
CA THR A 78 1.36 8.48 2.02
C THR A 78 0.17 8.76 1.10
N ALA A 79 -0.98 9.01 1.70
CA ALA A 79 -2.19 9.45 1.02
C ALA A 79 -2.53 10.88 1.45
N VAL A 80 -2.79 11.75 0.47
CA VAL A 80 -3.17 13.14 0.69
C VAL A 80 -4.30 13.49 -0.25
N SER A 81 -5.32 14.18 0.25
CA SER A 81 -6.39 14.75 -0.55
C SER A 81 -6.49 16.25 -0.35
N LYS A 82 -6.77 16.99 -1.41
CA LYS A 82 -7.14 18.40 -1.28
C LYS A 82 -8.47 18.54 -0.52
N THR A 83 -8.60 19.62 0.23
CA THR A 83 -9.83 19.96 0.96
C THR A 83 -10.90 20.58 0.06
N LYS A 84 -10.50 21.19 -1.06
CA LYS A 84 -11.42 21.80 -2.03
C LYS A 84 -11.59 20.87 -3.24
N PRO A 85 -12.82 20.64 -3.71
CA PRO A 85 -13.06 19.85 -4.90
C PRO A 85 -12.55 20.59 -6.13
N THR A 86 -12.06 19.83 -7.11
CA THR A 86 -11.63 20.34 -8.41
C THR A 86 -12.81 20.23 -9.36
N PRO A 87 -13.07 21.23 -10.23
CA PRO A 87 -14.10 21.12 -11.26
C PRO A 87 -13.67 20.11 -12.33
N SER A 88 -13.89 18.82 -12.06
CA SER A 88 -13.56 17.71 -12.93
C SER A 88 -14.76 16.76 -13.02
N SER A 89 -15.03 16.24 -14.23
CA SER A 89 -16.05 15.22 -14.46
C SER A 89 -15.59 13.81 -14.11
N PHE A 90 -14.31 13.64 -13.75
CA PHE A 90 -13.71 12.35 -13.40
C PHE A 90 -12.92 12.46 -12.09
N LEU A 91 -12.70 11.31 -11.44
CA LEU A 91 -11.89 11.19 -10.22
C LEU A 91 -10.41 11.54 -10.49
N PRO A 92 -9.91 12.68 -9.96
CA PRO A 92 -8.51 13.07 -10.10
C PRO A 92 -7.65 12.33 -9.06
N LEU A 93 -7.41 11.05 -9.32
CA LEU A 93 -6.53 10.19 -8.52
C LEU A 93 -5.20 9.99 -9.25
N VAL A 94 -4.11 10.34 -8.58
CA VAL A 94 -2.73 10.13 -9.05
C VAL A 94 -2.04 9.17 -8.08
N VAL A 95 -1.41 8.14 -8.64
CA VAL A 95 -0.65 7.15 -7.88
C VAL A 95 0.76 7.12 -8.42
N ASP A 96 1.74 7.40 -7.56
CA ASP A 96 3.16 7.40 -7.90
C ASP A 96 3.88 6.36 -7.07
N TYR A 97 4.50 5.39 -7.72
CA TYR A 97 5.42 4.44 -7.08
C TYR A 97 6.86 4.78 -7.48
N ARG A 98 7.73 4.94 -6.48
CA ARG A 98 9.13 5.32 -6.65
C ARG A 98 10.08 4.38 -5.93
N GLN A 99 10.97 3.78 -6.71
CA GLN A 99 12.06 2.94 -6.27
C GLN A 99 13.35 3.75 -6.25
N LYS A 100 13.79 4.15 -5.06
CA LYS A 100 15.06 4.86 -4.89
C LYS A 100 16.22 3.87 -4.92
N ALA A 101 17.31 4.17 -5.62
CA ALA A 101 18.53 3.34 -5.61
C ALA A 101 19.15 3.23 -4.20
N ALA A 102 18.94 4.24 -3.36
CA ALA A 102 19.30 4.21 -1.95
C ALA A 102 18.63 3.04 -1.19
N ALA A 103 17.43 2.62 -1.59
CA ALA A 103 16.75 1.47 -0.99
C ALA A 103 17.48 0.14 -1.26
N ALA A 104 18.27 0.07 -2.33
CA ALA A 104 19.14 -1.06 -2.65
C ALA A 104 20.60 -0.83 -2.21
N GLY A 105 20.88 0.26 -1.49
CA GLY A 105 22.25 0.63 -1.08
C GLY A 105 23.18 1.00 -2.24
N ARG A 106 22.62 1.42 -3.39
CA ARG A 106 23.39 1.76 -4.59
C ARG A 106 23.29 3.25 -4.93
N ILE A 107 24.39 3.81 -5.42
CA ILE A 107 24.41 5.16 -5.99
C ILE A 107 24.07 5.06 -7.48
N PRO A 108 23.12 5.87 -8.01
CA PRO A 108 22.83 5.90 -9.43
C PRO A 108 24.11 6.11 -10.27
N THR A 109 24.26 5.32 -11.33
CA THR A 109 25.44 5.35 -12.22
C THR A 109 25.36 6.43 -13.29
N ASN A 110 24.21 7.09 -13.43
CA ASN A 110 23.99 8.17 -14.37
C ASN A 110 24.88 9.40 -14.07
N PHE A 111 25.19 10.20 -15.09
CA PHE A 111 25.97 11.44 -15.01
C PHE A 111 25.53 12.36 -13.86
N LEU A 112 24.22 12.52 -13.68
CA LEU A 112 23.64 13.41 -12.66
C LEU A 112 23.59 12.81 -11.26
N ARG A 113 23.97 11.53 -11.08
CA ARG A 113 23.95 10.80 -9.78
C ARG A 113 22.63 10.89 -9.02
N ARG A 114 21.51 11.07 -9.74
CA ARG A 114 20.15 11.20 -9.21
C ARG A 114 19.20 10.29 -9.97
N GLU A 115 18.12 9.87 -9.31
CA GLU A 115 17.03 9.17 -9.97
C GLU A 115 16.44 10.06 -11.06
N LEU A 116 16.33 9.51 -12.27
CA LEU A 116 15.64 10.16 -13.37
C LEU A 116 14.12 9.95 -13.23
N GLY A 117 13.39 10.19 -14.32
CA GLY A 117 11.96 9.92 -14.41
C GLY A 117 11.58 8.47 -14.05
N PRO A 118 10.28 8.17 -14.02
CA PRO A 118 9.80 6.85 -13.67
C PRO A 118 10.23 5.81 -14.71
N SER A 119 10.79 4.70 -14.22
CA SER A 119 11.09 3.50 -15.01
C SER A 119 9.81 2.76 -15.38
N GLU A 120 9.89 1.87 -16.38
CA GLU A 120 8.73 1.08 -16.82
C GLU A 120 8.14 0.25 -15.69
N GLN A 121 8.98 -0.37 -14.85
CA GLN A 121 8.53 -1.13 -13.68
C GLN A 121 7.78 -0.26 -12.69
N GLU A 122 8.28 0.95 -12.42
CA GLU A 122 7.59 1.89 -11.52
C GLU A 122 6.24 2.32 -12.07
N VAL A 123 6.15 2.59 -13.38
CA VAL A 123 4.88 2.92 -14.04
C VAL A 123 3.90 1.74 -13.97
N LEU A 124 4.37 0.52 -14.23
CA LEU A 124 3.52 -0.68 -14.16
C LEU A 124 2.98 -0.91 -12.75
N THR A 125 3.83 -0.81 -11.72
CA THR A 125 3.42 -0.96 -10.32
C THR A 125 2.48 0.16 -9.90
N SER A 126 2.72 1.41 -10.33
CA SER A 126 1.80 2.54 -10.08
C SER A 126 0.40 2.27 -10.64
N ARG A 127 0.32 1.78 -11.88
CA ARG A 127 -0.96 1.45 -12.54
C ARG A 127 -1.66 0.27 -11.87
N LEU A 128 -0.90 -0.70 -11.37
CA LEU A 128 -1.44 -1.85 -10.65
C LEU A 128 -2.09 -1.40 -9.33
N ILE A 129 -1.43 -0.50 -8.59
CA ILE A 129 -1.98 0.10 -7.37
C ILE A 129 -3.24 0.93 -7.70
N ASP A 130 -3.19 1.81 -8.71
CA ASP A 130 -4.35 2.63 -9.12
C ASP A 130 -5.58 1.77 -9.46
N ARG A 131 -5.41 0.74 -10.29
CA ARG A 131 -6.49 -0.20 -10.64
C ARG A 131 -7.11 -0.90 -9.44
N SER A 132 -6.31 -1.18 -8.41
CA SER A 132 -6.77 -1.86 -7.20
C SER A 132 -7.58 -0.94 -6.27
N LEU A 133 -7.34 0.37 -6.31
CA LEU A 133 -7.91 1.33 -5.37
C LEU A 133 -9.06 2.15 -5.98
N ARG A 134 -8.95 2.51 -7.27
CA ARG A 134 -9.87 3.40 -7.98
C ARG A 134 -11.35 2.99 -7.92
N PRO A 135 -11.73 1.71 -8.09
CA PRO A 135 -13.14 1.31 -8.09
C PRO A 135 -13.85 1.53 -6.75
N LEU A 136 -13.10 1.70 -5.66
CA LEU A 136 -13.63 1.78 -4.30
C LEU A 136 -13.86 3.22 -3.83
N PHE A 137 -13.51 4.21 -4.65
CA PHE A 137 -13.89 5.59 -4.39
C PHE A 137 -15.37 5.81 -4.73
N PRO A 138 -16.08 6.67 -3.98
CA PRO A 138 -17.46 6.99 -4.30
C PRO A 138 -17.55 7.70 -5.65
N LYS A 139 -18.63 7.43 -6.40
CA LYS A 139 -18.81 7.93 -7.78
C LYS A 139 -18.70 9.45 -7.93
N ASN A 140 -19.05 10.20 -6.88
CA ASN A 140 -19.06 11.66 -6.87
C ASN A 140 -17.83 12.28 -6.18
N TYR A 141 -16.76 11.50 -6.01
CA TYR A 141 -15.55 11.98 -5.36
C TYR A 141 -14.67 12.76 -6.36
N MET A 142 -14.60 14.08 -6.18
CA MET A 142 -13.95 15.02 -7.12
C MET A 142 -12.79 15.79 -6.47
N PHE A 143 -12.17 15.23 -5.44
CA PHE A 143 -11.04 15.84 -4.75
C PHE A 143 -9.73 15.28 -5.29
N ASP A 144 -8.79 16.18 -5.62
CA ASP A 144 -7.45 15.77 -6.05
C ASP A 144 -6.79 14.96 -4.96
N THR A 145 -6.62 13.66 -5.23
CA THR A 145 -6.05 12.71 -4.29
C THR A 145 -4.76 12.16 -4.86
N GLN A 146 -3.69 12.25 -4.08
CA GLN A 146 -2.39 11.71 -4.44
C GLN A 146 -1.99 10.62 -3.46
N ILE A 147 -1.54 9.49 -4.01
CA ILE A 147 -0.96 8.39 -3.26
C ILE A 147 0.48 8.24 -3.73
N MET A 148 1.44 8.48 -2.83
CA MET A 148 2.86 8.30 -3.11
C MET A 148 3.39 7.10 -2.36
N CYS A 149 3.97 6.15 -3.10
CA CYS A 149 4.63 4.96 -2.57
C CYS A 149 6.14 5.11 -2.77
N ASN A 150 6.88 5.23 -1.68
CA ASN A 150 8.33 5.35 -1.68
C ASN A 150 8.95 4.08 -1.08
N LEU A 151 9.78 3.38 -1.85
CA LEU A 151 10.61 2.30 -1.30
C LEU A 151 11.67 2.88 -0.38
N LEU A 152 11.74 2.35 0.84
CA LEU A 152 12.75 2.70 1.83
C LEU A 152 13.90 1.69 1.81
N ALA A 153 13.59 0.40 1.75
CA ALA A 153 14.57 -0.67 1.63
C ALA A 153 14.01 -1.77 0.72
N VAL A 154 14.89 -2.43 -0.04
CA VAL A 154 14.53 -3.56 -0.89
C VAL A 154 15.46 -4.72 -0.65
N ASP A 155 14.85 -5.90 -0.51
CA ASP A 155 15.56 -7.17 -0.47
C ASP A 155 15.51 -7.87 -1.84
N SER A 156 16.45 -8.79 -2.06
CA SER A 156 16.57 -9.63 -3.25
C SER A 156 15.62 -10.85 -3.29
N MET A 157 14.83 -11.09 -2.24
CA MET A 157 13.94 -12.23 -2.08
C MET A 157 12.47 -11.84 -2.28
N HIS A 158 12.02 -10.72 -1.72
CA HIS A 158 10.61 -10.32 -1.79
C HIS A 158 10.31 -9.29 -2.89
N HIS A 159 9.06 -9.28 -3.35
CA HIS A 159 8.56 -8.29 -4.29
C HIS A 159 7.83 -7.16 -3.56
N ALA A 160 8.15 -5.93 -3.90
CA ALA A 160 7.56 -4.76 -3.24
C ALA A 160 6.20 -4.34 -3.80
N ASP A 161 5.77 -4.89 -4.95
CA ASP A 161 4.53 -4.50 -5.62
C ASP A 161 3.31 -4.78 -4.73
N VAL A 162 3.18 -6.02 -4.27
CA VAL A 162 2.07 -6.47 -3.39
C VAL A 162 2.12 -5.74 -2.04
N LEU A 163 3.32 -5.56 -1.50
CA LEU A 163 3.55 -4.82 -0.27
C LEU A 163 3.04 -3.38 -0.37
N SER A 164 3.27 -2.74 -1.51
CA SER A 164 2.86 -1.35 -1.76
C SER A 164 1.35 -1.20 -1.86
N ILE A 165 0.63 -2.15 -2.44
CA ILE A 165 -0.84 -2.13 -2.49
C ILE A 165 -1.41 -2.25 -1.07
N ASN A 166 -0.90 -3.19 -0.27
CA ASN A 166 -1.33 -3.38 1.10
C ASN A 166 -1.02 -2.14 1.96
N ALA A 167 0.14 -1.51 1.75
CA ALA A 167 0.52 -0.27 2.42
C ALA A 167 -0.37 0.91 2.00
N ALA A 168 -0.69 1.04 0.71
CA ALA A 168 -1.60 2.08 0.21
C ALA A 168 -3.03 1.91 0.76
N SER A 169 -3.52 0.68 0.81
CA SER A 169 -4.80 0.33 1.44
C SER A 169 -4.82 0.70 2.92
N ALA A 170 -3.75 0.40 3.65
CA ALA A 170 -3.61 0.80 5.06
C ALA A 170 -3.57 2.33 5.21
N ALA A 171 -2.79 3.03 4.37
CA ALA A 171 -2.69 4.50 4.41
C ALA A 171 -4.02 5.20 4.12
N LEU A 172 -4.80 4.70 3.16
CA LEU A 172 -6.14 5.21 2.86
C LEU A 172 -7.16 4.86 3.97
N SER A 173 -7.05 3.70 4.59
CA SER A 173 -7.93 3.32 5.71
C SER A 173 -7.65 4.15 6.97
N LEU A 174 -6.44 4.67 7.08
CA LEU A 174 -6.00 5.54 8.18
C LEU A 174 -6.38 7.01 7.99
N SER A 175 -6.66 7.42 6.75
CA SER A 175 -6.97 8.82 6.45
C SER A 175 -8.47 9.12 6.58
N ASP A 176 -8.77 10.42 6.62
CA ASP A 176 -10.14 10.93 6.63
C ASP A 176 -10.78 10.93 5.21
N ILE A 177 -10.14 10.27 4.23
CA ILE A 177 -10.59 10.24 2.83
C ILE A 177 -11.74 9.24 2.70
N PRO A 178 -12.89 9.62 2.11
CA PRO A 178 -14.02 8.71 1.93
C PRO A 178 -13.68 7.61 0.92
N TRP A 179 -13.39 6.41 1.43
CA TRP A 179 -12.98 5.24 0.64
C TRP A 179 -13.60 3.95 1.18
N ASN A 180 -14.18 3.12 0.28
CA ASN A 180 -14.92 1.91 0.64
C ASN A 180 -14.03 0.66 0.82
N GLY A 181 -12.74 0.85 1.10
CA GLY A 181 -11.84 -0.26 1.45
C GLY A 181 -12.08 -0.82 2.85
N PRO A 182 -11.25 -1.79 3.30
CA PRO A 182 -9.87 -2.04 2.86
C PRO A 182 -9.69 -3.07 1.72
N VAL A 183 -8.58 -2.94 0.99
CA VAL A 183 -8.11 -3.90 -0.04
C VAL A 183 -6.94 -4.71 0.50
N GLY A 184 -6.94 -6.01 0.21
CA GLY A 184 -5.79 -6.88 0.34
C GLY A 184 -5.30 -7.35 -1.02
N ALA A 185 -3.98 -7.42 -1.20
CA ALA A 185 -3.35 -7.98 -2.37
C ALA A 185 -2.40 -9.12 -1.99
N VAL A 186 -2.36 -10.14 -2.85
CA VAL A 186 -1.44 -11.28 -2.77
C VAL A 186 -0.93 -11.63 -4.17
N ARG A 187 0.31 -12.13 -4.24
CA ARG A 187 0.82 -12.79 -5.44
C ARG A 187 0.64 -14.29 -5.29
N VAL A 188 0.24 -14.94 -6.37
CA VAL A 188 0.01 -16.38 -6.43
C VAL A 188 0.93 -16.96 -7.50
N GLY A 189 1.75 -17.92 -7.08
CA GLY A 189 2.59 -18.73 -7.93
C GLY A 189 2.12 -20.18 -7.96
N LEU A 190 2.52 -20.90 -9.00
CA LEU A 190 2.34 -22.35 -9.13
C LEU A 190 3.72 -22.99 -9.27
N CYS A 191 4.17 -23.72 -8.26
CA CYS A 191 5.45 -24.44 -8.26
C CYS A 191 5.15 -25.92 -8.01
N ASP A 192 5.66 -26.84 -8.84
CA ASP A 192 5.44 -28.29 -8.69
C ASP A 192 3.95 -28.68 -8.53
N ASN A 193 3.06 -28.02 -9.30
CA ASN A 193 1.60 -28.12 -9.19
C ASN A 193 0.99 -27.70 -7.84
N GLU A 194 1.77 -27.09 -6.94
CA GLU A 194 1.29 -26.53 -5.68
C GLU A 194 1.15 -25.01 -5.76
N VAL A 195 0.05 -24.50 -5.19
CA VAL A 195 -0.22 -23.06 -5.15
C VAL A 195 0.55 -22.43 -3.99
N VAL A 196 1.52 -21.59 -4.34
CA VAL A 196 2.34 -20.84 -3.38
C VAL A 196 1.84 -19.39 -3.30
N ILE A 197 1.57 -18.93 -2.07
CA ILE A 197 1.16 -17.54 -1.81
C ILE A 197 2.40 -16.71 -1.49
N ASN A 198 2.52 -15.56 -2.15
CA ASN A 198 3.65 -14.64 -2.08
C ASN A 198 4.99 -15.39 -2.24
N PRO A 199 5.21 -16.04 -3.40
CA PRO A 199 6.48 -16.71 -3.66
C PRO A 199 7.64 -15.73 -3.60
N THR A 200 8.81 -16.23 -3.20
CA THR A 200 10.07 -15.49 -3.29
C THR A 200 10.45 -15.28 -4.76
N ARG A 201 11.35 -14.34 -5.05
CA ARG A 201 11.86 -14.06 -6.40
C ARG A 201 12.48 -15.31 -7.06
N ARG A 202 13.07 -16.21 -6.28
CA ARG A 202 13.63 -17.47 -6.78
C ARG A 202 12.54 -18.46 -7.15
N GLU A 203 11.57 -18.68 -6.27
CA GLU A 203 10.42 -19.55 -6.53
C GLU A 203 9.56 -19.02 -7.69
N GLN A 204 9.42 -17.70 -7.80
CA GLN A 204 8.67 -17.06 -8.88
C GLN A 204 9.35 -17.23 -10.25
N ALA A 205 10.67 -17.44 -10.28
CA ALA A 205 11.39 -17.72 -11.52
C ALA A 205 11.18 -19.17 -12.00
N SER A 206 10.92 -20.10 -11.07
CA SER A 206 10.58 -21.50 -11.38
C SER A 206 9.07 -21.75 -11.51
N SER A 207 8.23 -20.76 -11.23
CA SER A 207 6.78 -20.92 -11.23
C SER A 207 6.17 -20.75 -12.62
N ASP A 208 5.21 -21.59 -12.97
CA ASP A 208 4.47 -21.50 -14.24
C ASP A 208 3.40 -20.39 -14.25
N LEU A 209 3.05 -19.88 -13.06
CA LEU A 209 2.02 -18.86 -12.87
C LEU A 209 2.59 -17.64 -12.13
N ASN A 210 2.28 -16.45 -12.62
CA ASN A 210 2.49 -15.19 -11.91
C ASN A 210 1.20 -14.37 -11.93
N LEU A 211 0.40 -14.51 -10.87
CA LEU A 211 -0.87 -13.82 -10.76
C LEU A 211 -0.87 -12.89 -9.54
N VAL A 212 -1.13 -11.60 -9.75
CA VAL A 212 -1.40 -10.65 -8.65
C VAL A 212 -2.90 -10.46 -8.55
N VAL A 213 -3.45 -10.75 -7.36
CA VAL A 213 -4.88 -10.63 -7.08
C VAL A 213 -5.07 -9.59 -5.99
N SER A 214 -5.90 -8.59 -6.27
CA SER A 214 -6.41 -7.63 -5.27
C SER A 214 -7.89 -7.89 -5.04
N ALA A 215 -8.30 -7.88 -3.77
CA ALA A 215 -9.67 -8.16 -3.37
C ALA A 215 -10.05 -7.37 -2.10
N THR A 216 -11.34 -7.13 -1.95
CA THR A 216 -11.98 -6.56 -0.77
C THR A 216 -12.55 -7.65 0.13
N SER A 217 -13.03 -7.25 1.32
CA SER A 217 -13.73 -8.13 2.26
C SER A 217 -15.13 -8.55 1.86
N GLN A 218 -15.73 -7.78 0.96
CA GLN A 218 -17.07 -8.01 0.44
C GLN A 218 -16.97 -8.80 -0.86
#